data_AF-A0A955FK06-F1
#
_entry.id   AF-A0A955FK06-F1
#
_cell.length_a   1.000
_cell.length_b   1.000
_cell.length_c   1.000
_cell.angle_alpha   90.00
_cell.angle_beta   90.00
_cell.angle_gamma   90.00
#
_symmetry.space_group_name_H-M   'P 1'
#
loop_
_entity.id
_entity.type
_entity.pdbx_description
1 polymer ?
#
loop_
_entity_poly.entity_id
_entity_poly.type
_entity_poly.pdbx_seq_one_letter_code
_entity_poly.pdbx_strand_id
1 'polypeptide(L)'
;AGLLAFRKRPLATVLANIVFLGSIIVGLMGAYFHLVRANLIGGGTPISETVSVLIWAPPFLGPLFFALNGVLGISAAWIEEPVDSGRLRLLGNAHVKMPYSKTRAYFFIVSIGLLATTISSVLDHARINLENPWVWIPTVAGIFAIVVSASLGFIVRPGRNDLIIYAVTMALMCLVGVVGFILHVNTNLIANGSILLERFVRGSPFLAPLVFANWGLIGLVALLNPVEESRD
;
A
#
# COMPACT_ATOMS: atom_id res chain seq x y z
N ALA A 1 12.52 -16.83 4.54
CA ALA A 1 13.06 -16.53 3.20
C ALA A 1 14.27 -15.59 3.26
N GLY A 2 14.18 -14.42 3.90
CA GLY A 2 15.28 -13.42 3.94
C GLY A 2 16.65 -13.96 4.34
N LEU A 3 16.80 -14.52 5.54
CA LEU A 3 18.08 -15.10 5.99
C LEU A 3 18.56 -16.26 5.11
N LEU A 4 17.62 -17.03 4.55
CA LEU A 4 17.92 -18.16 3.68
C LEU A 4 18.45 -17.71 2.32
N ALA A 5 18.06 -16.51 1.85
CA ALA A 5 18.49 -15.97 0.56
C ALA A 5 20.02 -15.80 0.50
N PHE A 6 20.67 -15.55 1.64
CA PHE A 6 22.13 -15.47 1.74
C PHE A 6 22.85 -16.80 1.47
N ARG A 7 22.17 -17.95 1.62
CA ARG A 7 22.81 -19.28 1.49
C ARG A 7 22.20 -20.16 0.41
N LYS A 8 20.89 -20.08 0.21
CA LYS A 8 20.10 -20.94 -0.70
C LYS A 8 19.06 -20.10 -1.42
N ARG A 9 19.51 -19.22 -2.32
CA ARG A 9 18.66 -18.28 -3.05
C ARG A 9 17.49 -18.96 -3.78
N PRO A 10 17.67 -20.06 -4.54
CA PRO A 10 16.53 -20.70 -5.23
C PRO A 10 15.44 -21.16 -4.25
N LEU A 11 15.83 -21.78 -3.13
CA LEU A 11 14.90 -22.21 -2.09
C LEU A 11 14.21 -21.01 -1.42
N ALA A 12 14.95 -19.92 -1.16
CA ALA A 12 14.38 -18.70 -0.61
C ALA A 12 13.33 -18.08 -1.55
N THR A 13 13.58 -18.07 -2.86
CA THR A 13 12.63 -17.60 -3.88
C THR A 13 11.38 -18.49 -3.95
N VAL A 14 11.52 -19.81 -3.91
CA VAL A 14 10.36 -20.74 -3.87
C VAL A 14 9.49 -20.46 -2.64
N LEU A 15 10.10 -20.39 -1.45
CA LEU A 15 9.38 -20.14 -0.21
C LEU A 15 8.72 -18.75 -0.22
N ALA A 16 9.40 -17.73 -0.74
CA ALA A 16 8.85 -16.40 -0.89
C ALA A 16 7.61 -16.41 -1.80
N ASN A 17 7.69 -17.04 -2.98
CA ASN A 17 6.57 -17.15 -3.91
C ASN A 17 5.36 -17.84 -3.26
N ILE A 18 5.56 -18.94 -2.52
CA ILE A 18 4.47 -19.66 -1.83
C ILE A 18 3.79 -18.73 -0.82
N VAL A 19 4.56 -18.06 0.05
CA VAL A 19 4.02 -17.16 1.08
C VAL A 19 3.27 -16.00 0.44
N PHE A 20 3.83 -15.38 -0.60
CA PHE A 20 3.23 -14.23 -1.24
C PHE A 20 2.01 -14.57 -2.11
N LEU A 21 1.99 -15.73 -2.77
CA LEU A 21 0.77 -16.26 -3.40
C LEU A 21 -0.32 -16.53 -2.36
N GLY A 22 0.04 -17.11 -1.21
CA GLY A 22 -0.88 -17.26 -0.08
C GLY A 22 -1.45 -15.92 0.38
N SER A 23 -0.61 -14.89 0.50
CA SER A 23 -1.03 -13.52 0.84
C SER A 23 -2.02 -12.95 -0.18
N ILE A 24 -1.81 -13.20 -1.48
CA ILE A 24 -2.76 -12.82 -2.54
C ILE A 24 -4.11 -13.50 -2.35
N ILE A 25 -4.11 -14.81 -2.16
CA ILE A 25 -5.34 -15.59 -1.99
C ILE A 25 -6.11 -15.08 -0.76
N VAL A 26 -5.43 -14.93 0.39
CA VAL A 26 -6.03 -14.41 1.63
C VAL A 26 -6.60 -13.01 1.42
N GLY A 27 -5.88 -12.12 0.74
CA GLY A 27 -6.33 -10.76 0.50
C GLY A 27 -7.57 -10.69 -0.39
N LEU A 28 -7.58 -11.46 -1.49
CA LEU A 28 -8.73 -11.53 -2.41
C LEU A 28 -9.95 -12.17 -1.75
N MET A 29 -9.77 -13.28 -1.03
CA MET A 29 -10.87 -13.93 -0.30
C MET A 29 -11.42 -13.04 0.81
N GLY A 30 -10.54 -12.36 1.57
CA GLY A 30 -10.98 -11.42 2.61
C GLY A 30 -11.78 -10.26 2.04
N ALA A 31 -11.35 -9.69 0.90
CA ALA A 31 -12.09 -8.63 0.22
C ALA A 31 -13.47 -9.12 -0.23
N TYR A 32 -13.54 -10.32 -0.83
CA TYR A 32 -14.80 -10.95 -1.24
C TYR A 32 -15.76 -11.13 -0.04
N PHE A 33 -15.30 -11.73 1.06
CA PHE A 33 -16.15 -11.95 2.22
C PHE A 33 -16.57 -10.64 2.91
N HIS A 34 -15.73 -9.60 2.90
CA HIS A 34 -16.13 -8.28 3.37
C HIS A 34 -17.25 -7.67 2.52
N LEU A 35 -17.16 -7.79 1.19
CA LEU A 35 -18.19 -7.29 0.27
C LEU A 35 -19.50 -8.09 0.34
N VAL A 36 -19.42 -9.42 0.51
CA VAL A 36 -20.60 -10.27 0.78
C VAL A 36 -21.25 -9.89 2.11
N ARG A 37 -20.46 -9.68 3.17
CA ARG A 37 -20.98 -9.24 4.47
C ARG A 37 -21.58 -7.84 4.42
N ALA A 38 -21.06 -6.97 3.55
CA ALA A 38 -21.64 -5.67 3.25
C ALA A 38 -22.89 -5.76 2.37
N ASN A 39 -23.32 -6.97 1.95
CA ASN A 39 -24.46 -7.20 1.05
C ASN A 39 -24.33 -6.48 -0.31
N LEU A 40 -23.08 -6.22 -0.74
CA LEU A 40 -22.77 -5.60 -2.04
C LEU A 40 -22.61 -6.64 -3.15
N ILE A 41 -22.37 -7.90 -2.78
CA ILE A 41 -22.35 -9.05 -3.68
C ILE A 41 -23.52 -9.96 -3.29
N GLY A 42 -24.46 -10.17 -4.20
CA GLY A 42 -25.69 -10.95 -3.95
C GLY A 42 -27.00 -10.18 -4.11
N GLY A 43 -26.95 -8.88 -4.45
CA GLY A 43 -28.11 -8.12 -4.94
C GLY A 43 -29.03 -7.52 -3.88
N GLY A 44 -28.63 -7.49 -2.61
CA GLY A 44 -29.49 -6.99 -1.53
C GLY A 44 -29.39 -5.49 -1.23
N THR A 45 -28.37 -4.78 -1.73
CA THR A 45 -28.19 -3.34 -1.48
C THR A 45 -28.54 -2.53 -2.74
N PRO A 46 -29.50 -1.59 -2.68
CA PRO A 46 -29.75 -0.64 -3.76
C PRO A 46 -28.53 0.21 -4.10
N ILE A 47 -28.37 0.60 -5.36
CA ILE A 47 -27.26 1.47 -5.81
C ILE A 47 -27.22 2.80 -5.04
N SER A 48 -28.39 3.35 -4.70
CA SER A 48 -28.54 4.58 -3.92
C SER A 48 -27.95 4.50 -2.51
N GLU A 49 -27.83 3.29 -1.95
CA GLU A 49 -27.32 3.05 -0.60
C GLU A 49 -25.87 2.57 -0.59
N THR A 50 -25.29 2.26 -1.74
CA THR A 50 -23.96 1.65 -1.86
C THR A 50 -22.87 2.49 -1.21
N VAL A 51 -22.89 3.81 -1.38
CA VAL A 51 -21.90 4.71 -0.75
C VAL A 51 -22.01 4.66 0.77
N SER A 52 -23.23 4.69 1.31
CA SER A 52 -23.47 4.58 2.75
C SER A 52 -22.95 3.25 3.29
N VAL A 53 -23.24 2.14 2.59
CA VAL A 53 -22.74 0.82 2.94
C VAL A 53 -21.21 0.80 2.92
N LEU A 54 -20.54 1.36 1.91
CA LEU A 54 -19.08 1.40 1.86
C LEU A 54 -18.45 2.20 3.01
N ILE A 55 -19.13 3.24 3.50
CA ILE A 55 -18.70 4.03 4.65
C ILE A 55 -18.81 3.19 5.95
N TRP A 56 -19.93 2.51 6.16
CA TRP A 56 -20.26 1.88 7.44
C TRP A 56 -19.93 0.38 7.55
N ALA A 57 -19.74 -0.31 6.43
CA ALA A 57 -19.43 -1.74 6.40
C ALA A 57 -17.98 -2.06 6.81
N PRO A 58 -17.64 -3.34 7.04
CA PRO A 58 -16.26 -3.76 7.24
C PRO A 58 -15.36 -3.31 6.07
N PRO A 59 -14.17 -2.77 6.36
CA PRO A 59 -13.30 -2.19 5.32
C PRO A 59 -12.80 -3.27 4.36
N PHE A 60 -13.25 -3.26 3.11
CA PHE A 60 -12.85 -4.26 2.10
C PHE A 60 -11.45 -3.98 1.50
N LEU A 61 -10.97 -2.74 1.59
CA LEU A 61 -9.62 -2.34 1.13
C LEU A 61 -8.52 -2.90 2.03
N GLY A 62 -8.80 -3.11 3.32
CA GLY A 62 -7.87 -3.73 4.27
C GLY A 62 -7.33 -5.07 3.78
N PRO A 63 -8.20 -6.05 3.50
CA PRO A 63 -7.81 -7.32 2.88
C PRO A 63 -7.05 -7.16 1.55
N LEU A 64 -7.42 -6.22 0.68
CA LEU A 64 -6.72 -6.01 -0.60
C LEU A 64 -5.25 -5.59 -0.42
N PHE A 65 -4.86 -4.99 0.71
CA PHE A 65 -3.45 -4.74 1.01
C PHE A 65 -2.64 -6.03 1.18
N PHE A 66 -3.22 -7.14 1.63
CA PHE A 66 -2.53 -8.44 1.64
C PHE A 66 -2.21 -8.92 0.22
N ALA A 67 -3.13 -8.68 -0.72
CA ALA A 67 -2.87 -9.01 -2.11
C ALA A 67 -1.79 -8.13 -2.72
N LEU A 68 -1.84 -6.83 -2.45
CA LEU A 68 -0.82 -5.89 -2.92
C LEU A 68 0.57 -6.21 -2.33
N ASN A 69 0.64 -6.57 -1.04
CA ASN A 69 1.88 -7.04 -0.40
C ASN A 69 2.41 -8.33 -1.03
N GLY A 70 1.52 -9.25 -1.43
CA GLY A 70 1.94 -10.45 -2.14
C GLY A 70 2.51 -10.13 -3.52
N VAL A 71 1.89 -9.24 -4.28
CA VAL A 71 2.43 -8.77 -5.57
C VAL A 71 3.79 -8.08 -5.39
N LEU A 72 3.89 -7.18 -4.41
CA LEU A 72 5.13 -6.49 -4.04
C LEU A 72 6.24 -7.50 -3.67
N GLY A 73 5.90 -8.51 -2.89
CA GLY A 73 6.82 -9.55 -2.43
C GLY A 73 7.32 -10.48 -3.54
N ILE A 74 6.42 -10.92 -4.44
CA ILE A 74 6.81 -11.70 -5.63
C ILE A 74 7.74 -10.88 -6.52
N SER A 75 7.37 -9.63 -6.79
CA SER A 75 8.21 -8.71 -7.55
C SER A 75 9.59 -8.58 -6.90
N ALA A 76 9.65 -8.38 -5.58
CA ALA A 76 10.90 -8.29 -4.83
C ALA A 76 11.76 -9.56 -4.96
N ALA A 77 11.14 -10.75 -4.92
CA ALA A 77 11.84 -12.04 -4.97
C ALA A 77 12.45 -12.38 -6.33
N TRP A 78 11.95 -11.79 -7.43
CA TRP A 78 12.44 -12.07 -8.78
C TRP A 78 13.48 -11.03 -9.20
N ILE A 79 14.54 -11.49 -9.85
CA ILE A 79 15.62 -10.61 -10.32
C ILE A 79 15.26 -10.08 -11.70
N GLU A 80 15.50 -8.81 -11.94
CA GLU A 80 15.42 -8.22 -13.28
C GLU A 80 16.81 -8.24 -13.93
N GLU A 81 16.92 -8.86 -15.10
CA GLU A 81 18.20 -9.09 -15.78
C GLU A 81 18.07 -8.85 -17.31
N PRO A 82 18.72 -7.80 -17.86
CA PRO A 82 19.46 -6.74 -17.18
C PRO A 82 18.53 -5.79 -16.41
N VAL A 83 19.09 -4.98 -15.51
CA VAL A 83 18.35 -3.97 -14.73
C VAL A 83 17.55 -3.03 -15.66
N ASP A 84 16.37 -2.63 -15.20
CA ASP A 84 15.43 -1.75 -15.91
C ASP A 84 14.92 -2.28 -17.27
N SER A 85 15.13 -3.56 -17.57
CA SER A 85 14.73 -4.14 -18.85
C SER A 85 13.29 -4.66 -18.90
N GLY A 86 12.63 -4.85 -17.77
CA GLY A 86 11.38 -5.60 -17.62
C GLY A 86 11.53 -7.11 -17.82
N ARG A 87 12.74 -7.64 -17.96
CA ARG A 87 12.97 -9.08 -18.11
C ARG A 87 13.29 -9.69 -16.74
N LEU A 88 12.33 -10.44 -16.19
CA LEU A 88 12.49 -11.07 -14.88
C LEU A 88 12.98 -12.51 -15.03
N ARG A 89 14.00 -12.86 -14.26
CA ARG A 89 14.52 -14.23 -14.13
C ARG A 89 13.68 -15.00 -13.12
N LEU A 90 13.11 -16.11 -13.58
CA LEU A 90 12.30 -17.03 -12.77
C LEU A 90 13.20 -18.13 -12.17
N LEU A 91 12.61 -19.23 -11.73
CA LEU A 91 13.35 -20.40 -11.26
C LEU A 91 14.13 -21.05 -12.42
N GLY A 92 15.41 -21.36 -12.17
CA GLY A 92 16.33 -21.86 -13.20
C GLY A 92 16.76 -20.74 -14.16
N ASN A 93 16.76 -21.04 -15.46
CA ASN A 93 17.13 -20.10 -16.53
C ASN A 93 15.91 -19.54 -17.29
N ALA A 94 14.70 -19.76 -16.78
CA ALA A 94 13.48 -19.26 -17.40
C ALA A 94 13.36 -17.74 -17.18
N HIS A 95 12.81 -17.04 -18.18
CA HIS A 95 12.61 -15.60 -18.13
C HIS A 95 11.19 -15.25 -18.55
N VAL A 96 10.65 -14.19 -17.94
CA VAL A 96 9.39 -13.58 -18.37
C VAL A 96 9.63 -12.11 -18.71
N LYS A 97 9.05 -11.66 -19.82
CA LYS A 97 9.09 -10.26 -20.23
C LYS A 97 7.84 -9.55 -19.72
N MET A 98 8.04 -8.60 -18.82
CA MET A 98 7.00 -7.71 -18.30
C MET A 98 6.86 -6.47 -19.19
N PRO A 99 5.68 -5.83 -19.20
CA PRO A 99 5.44 -4.60 -19.95
C PRO A 99 6.23 -3.40 -19.40
N TYR A 100 6.61 -3.43 -18.13
CA TYR A 100 7.33 -2.37 -17.43
C TYR A 100 8.57 -2.93 -16.75
N SER A 101 9.57 -2.07 -16.52
CA SER A 101 10.69 -2.44 -15.65
C SER A 101 10.23 -2.63 -14.21
N LYS A 102 11.03 -3.33 -13.41
CA LYS A 102 10.72 -3.57 -12.00
C LYS A 102 10.57 -2.24 -11.25
N THR A 103 11.49 -1.30 -11.45
CA THR A 103 11.43 0.07 -10.88
C THR A 103 10.12 0.77 -11.21
N ARG A 104 9.72 0.77 -12.48
CA ARG A 104 8.45 1.40 -12.92
C ARG A 104 7.23 0.68 -12.34
N ALA A 105 7.27 -0.65 -12.25
CA ALA A 105 6.23 -1.43 -11.62
C ALA A 105 6.08 -1.08 -10.13
N TYR A 106 7.17 -0.83 -9.40
CA TYR A 106 7.09 -0.35 -8.01
C TYR A 106 6.38 1.00 -7.90
N PHE A 107 6.64 1.96 -8.79
CA PHE A 107 5.94 3.24 -8.77
C PHE A 107 4.43 3.08 -8.98
N PHE A 108 4.00 2.18 -9.88
CA PHE A 108 2.58 1.85 -10.03
C PHE A 108 2.00 1.14 -8.79
N ILE A 109 2.74 0.19 -8.20
CA ILE A 109 2.31 -0.49 -6.98
C ILE A 109 2.13 0.51 -5.83
N VAL A 110 3.08 1.43 -5.65
CA VAL A 110 3.00 2.53 -4.67
C VAL A 110 1.80 3.42 -4.96
N SER A 111 1.57 3.78 -6.22
CA SER A 111 0.39 4.56 -6.62
C SER A 111 -0.93 3.85 -6.28
N ILE A 112 -1.03 2.54 -6.52
CA ILE A 112 -2.22 1.75 -6.20
C ILE A 112 -2.39 1.63 -4.68
N GLY A 113 -1.29 1.43 -3.95
CA GLY A 113 -1.29 1.41 -2.49
C GLY A 113 -1.77 2.73 -1.88
N LEU A 114 -1.27 3.85 -2.38
CA LEU A 114 -1.70 5.19 -1.99
C LEU A 114 -3.16 5.47 -2.40
N LEU A 115 -3.62 4.98 -3.55
CA LEU A 115 -5.02 5.07 -3.96
C LEU A 115 -5.93 4.34 -2.99
N ALA A 116 -5.64 3.07 -2.68
CA ALA A 116 -6.39 2.30 -1.70
C ALA A 116 -6.37 2.97 -0.31
N THR A 117 -5.22 3.50 0.10
CA THR A 117 -5.08 4.20 1.39
C THR A 117 -5.90 5.48 1.44
N THR A 118 -5.89 6.25 0.35
CA THR A 118 -6.65 7.50 0.24
C THR A 118 -8.15 7.24 0.23
N ILE A 119 -8.62 6.25 -0.53
CA ILE A 119 -10.03 5.85 -0.53
C ILE A 119 -10.44 5.38 0.87
N SER A 120 -9.64 4.52 1.51
CA SER A 120 -9.92 4.06 2.88
C SER A 120 -10.03 5.22 3.86
N SER A 121 -9.09 6.17 3.81
CA SER A 121 -9.09 7.34 4.69
C SER A 121 -10.33 8.22 4.47
N VAL A 122 -10.74 8.45 3.22
CA VAL A 122 -11.95 9.23 2.90
C VAL A 122 -13.19 8.53 3.43
N LEU A 123 -13.33 7.21 3.22
CA LEU A 123 -14.47 6.43 3.73
C LEU A 123 -14.52 6.44 5.26
N ASP A 124 -13.38 6.29 5.93
CA ASP A 124 -13.30 6.32 7.40
C ASP A 124 -13.67 7.70 7.95
N HIS A 125 -13.20 8.79 7.33
CA HIS A 125 -13.51 10.16 7.76
C HIS A 125 -14.93 10.60 7.38
N ALA A 126 -15.55 9.99 6.37
CA ALA A 126 -16.94 10.23 6.02
C ALA A 126 -17.90 9.78 7.13
N ARG A 127 -17.50 8.85 8.03
CA ARG A 127 -18.28 8.45 9.21
C ARG A 127 -18.52 9.60 10.19
N ILE A 128 -17.70 10.64 10.14
CA ILE A 128 -17.81 11.86 10.96
C ILE A 128 -18.11 13.09 10.10
N ASN A 129 -18.77 12.89 8.95
CA ASN A 129 -19.20 13.94 8.02
C ASN A 129 -18.09 14.88 7.52
N LEU A 130 -16.81 14.48 7.65
CA LEU A 130 -15.66 15.29 7.24
C LEU A 130 -15.59 16.68 7.92
N GLU A 131 -16.19 16.82 9.11
CA GLU A 131 -16.36 18.11 9.80
C GLU A 131 -15.05 18.77 10.22
N ASN A 132 -14.05 17.96 10.59
CA ASN A 132 -12.76 18.47 11.06
C ASN A 132 -11.82 18.77 9.87
N PRO A 133 -11.34 20.01 9.67
CA PRO A 133 -10.45 20.36 8.56
C PRO A 133 -9.19 19.49 8.43
N TRP A 134 -8.66 18.96 9.55
CA TRP A 134 -7.47 18.11 9.56
C TRP A 134 -7.67 16.80 8.80
N VAL A 135 -8.91 16.33 8.65
CA VAL A 135 -9.22 15.07 7.95
C VAL A 135 -9.02 15.16 6.43
N TRP A 136 -8.90 16.38 5.90
CA TRP A 136 -8.69 16.64 4.47
C TRP A 136 -7.21 16.59 4.06
N ILE A 137 -6.28 16.76 5.00
CA ILE A 137 -4.84 16.66 4.74
C ILE A 137 -4.47 15.33 4.08
N PRO A 138 -4.82 14.15 4.63
CA PRO A 138 -4.49 12.87 3.99
C PRO A 138 -5.16 12.70 2.62
N THR A 139 -6.33 13.29 2.39
CA THR A 139 -7.01 13.25 1.08
C THR A 139 -6.25 14.02 0.01
N VAL A 140 -5.90 15.28 0.29
CA VAL A 140 -5.20 16.14 -0.69
C VAL A 140 -3.79 15.63 -0.94
N ALA A 141 -3.05 15.32 0.14
CA ALA A 141 -1.69 14.77 0.03
C ALA A 141 -1.70 13.40 -0.68
N GLY A 142 -2.68 12.55 -0.37
CA GLY A 142 -2.86 11.24 -1.00
C GLY A 142 -3.11 11.35 -2.50
N ILE A 143 -4.03 12.21 -2.93
CA ILE A 143 -4.31 12.47 -4.36
C ILE A 143 -3.04 12.93 -5.08
N PHE A 144 -2.33 13.90 -4.51
CA PHE A 144 -1.07 14.37 -5.08
C PHE A 144 -0.04 13.24 -5.21
N ALA A 145 0.12 12.43 -4.16
CA ALA A 145 1.08 11.32 -4.16
C ALA A 145 0.72 10.20 -5.15
N ILE A 146 -0.57 9.93 -5.37
CA ILE A 146 -1.05 9.01 -6.40
C ILE A 146 -0.62 9.50 -7.79
N VAL A 147 -0.88 10.78 -8.10
CA VAL A 147 -0.55 11.36 -9.41
C VAL A 147 0.96 11.34 -9.63
N VAL A 148 1.75 11.79 -8.65
CA VAL A 148 3.22 11.81 -8.73
C VAL A 148 3.78 10.40 -8.95
N SER A 149 3.30 9.41 -8.19
CA SER A 149 3.77 8.02 -8.31
C SER A 149 3.39 7.37 -9.63
N ALA A 150 2.13 7.53 -10.07
CA ALA A 150 1.67 7.02 -11.37
C ALA A 150 2.45 7.65 -12.52
N SER A 151 2.65 8.97 -12.48
CA SER A 151 3.40 9.72 -13.50
C SER A 151 4.82 9.18 -13.62
N LEU A 152 5.51 8.97 -12.50
CA LEU A 152 6.87 8.42 -12.51
C LEU A 152 6.93 7.00 -13.08
N GLY A 153 5.90 6.16 -12.85
CA GLY A 153 5.77 4.84 -13.49
C GLY A 153 5.67 4.90 -15.01
N PHE A 154 5.09 5.96 -15.57
CA PHE A 154 4.99 6.15 -17.03
C PHE A 154 6.27 6.72 -17.66
N ILE A 155 7.08 7.46 -16.90
CA ILE A 155 8.33 8.06 -17.40
C ILE A 155 9.42 6.99 -17.52
N VAL A 156 9.94 6.79 -18.74
CA VAL A 156 10.97 5.76 -19.01
C VAL A 156 12.34 6.16 -18.45
N ARG A 157 12.67 7.45 -18.49
CA ARG A 157 13.95 8.01 -18.02
C ARG A 157 13.69 9.26 -17.18
N PRO A 158 13.38 9.11 -15.88
CA PRO A 158 13.07 10.24 -15.03
C PRO A 158 14.30 11.14 -14.86
N GLY A 159 14.08 12.45 -14.97
CA GLY A 159 15.08 13.44 -14.66
C GLY A 159 15.26 13.62 -13.15
N ARG A 160 16.32 14.33 -12.76
CA ARG A 160 16.60 14.64 -11.35
C ARG A 160 15.42 15.32 -10.64
N ASN A 161 14.73 16.22 -11.32
CA ASN A 161 13.59 16.95 -10.75
C ASN A 161 12.40 16.01 -10.49
N ASP A 162 12.11 15.07 -11.40
CA ASP A 162 11.05 14.08 -11.21
C ASP A 162 11.31 13.23 -9.96
N LEU A 163 12.56 12.79 -9.80
CA LEU A 163 12.99 12.00 -8.64
C LEU A 163 12.94 12.81 -7.33
N ILE A 164 13.32 14.09 -7.35
CA ILE A 164 13.22 14.97 -6.17
C ILE A 164 11.75 15.18 -5.78
N ILE A 165 10.88 15.49 -6.75
CA ILE A 165 9.44 15.67 -6.50
C ILE A 165 8.87 14.39 -5.88
N TYR A 166 9.17 13.23 -6.47
CA TYR A 166 8.71 11.96 -5.94
C TYR A 166 9.26 11.68 -4.53
N ALA A 167 10.55 11.86 -4.28
CA ALA A 167 11.15 11.64 -2.97
C ALA A 167 10.56 12.55 -1.88
N VAL A 168 10.39 13.84 -2.17
CA VAL A 168 9.74 14.81 -1.27
C VAL A 168 8.30 14.41 -1.01
N THR A 169 7.58 13.96 -2.04
CA THR A 169 6.20 13.50 -1.92
C THR A 169 6.10 12.27 -1.02
N MET A 170 6.99 11.29 -1.18
CA MET A 170 7.01 10.10 -0.31
C MET A 170 7.37 10.45 1.14
N ALA A 171 8.31 11.38 1.36
CA ALA A 171 8.62 11.89 2.69
C ALA A 171 7.43 12.62 3.32
N LEU A 172 6.68 13.39 2.54
CA LEU A 172 5.43 14.02 2.98
C LEU A 172 4.40 12.95 3.37
N MET A 173 4.29 11.84 2.64
CA MET A 173 3.38 10.75 3.02
C MET A 173 3.78 10.09 4.35
N CYS A 174 5.07 9.93 4.61
CA CYS A 174 5.58 9.53 5.93
C CYS A 174 5.14 10.51 7.02
N LEU A 175 5.30 11.82 6.78
CA LEU A 175 4.90 12.85 7.73
C LEU A 175 3.38 12.83 7.98
N VAL A 176 2.57 12.77 6.93
CA VAL A 176 1.09 12.68 7.02
C VAL A 176 0.69 11.47 7.85
N GLY A 177 1.30 10.31 7.62
CA GLY A 177 0.99 9.10 8.39
C GLY A 177 1.35 9.21 9.86
N VAL A 178 2.52 9.76 10.20
CA VAL A 178 2.97 9.95 11.59
C VAL A 178 2.12 11.01 12.31
N VAL A 179 1.86 12.15 11.68
CA VAL A 179 1.01 13.21 12.24
C VAL A 179 -0.41 12.69 12.45
N GLY A 180 -0.98 12.00 11.46
CA GLY A 180 -2.30 11.38 11.59
C GLY A 180 -2.37 10.37 12.74
N PHE A 181 -1.34 9.54 12.92
CA PHE A 181 -1.23 8.62 14.06
C PHE A 181 -1.27 9.37 15.40
N ILE A 182 -0.49 10.45 15.54
CA ILE A 182 -0.48 11.28 16.75
C ILE A 182 -1.86 11.89 17.01
N LEU A 183 -2.52 12.43 15.97
CA LEU A 183 -3.87 13.00 16.09
C LEU A 183 -4.91 11.93 16.49
N HIS A 184 -4.83 10.72 15.93
CA HIS A 184 -5.70 9.61 16.31
C HIS A 184 -5.46 9.18 17.75
N VAL A 185 -4.20 9.04 18.17
CA VAL A 185 -3.83 8.72 19.56
C VAL A 185 -4.37 9.78 20.51
N ASN A 186 -4.13 11.06 20.23
CA ASN A 186 -4.61 12.14 21.08
C ASN A 186 -6.15 12.14 21.19
N THR A 187 -6.86 11.91 20.10
CA THR A 187 -8.34 11.91 20.10
C THR A 187 -8.92 10.68 20.80
N ASN A 188 -8.32 9.50 20.63
CA ASN A 188 -8.87 8.23 21.10
C ASN A 188 -8.39 7.84 22.51
N LEU A 189 -7.14 8.14 22.87
CA LEU A 189 -6.61 7.84 24.19
C LEU A 189 -6.77 9.00 25.17
N ILE A 190 -6.57 10.25 24.73
CA ILE A 190 -6.45 11.41 25.62
C ILE A 190 -7.66 12.33 25.45
N ALA A 191 -8.77 12.00 26.10
CA ALA A 191 -9.91 12.92 26.15
C ALA A 191 -9.80 13.79 27.41
N ASN A 192 -9.72 15.11 27.23
CA ASN A 192 -9.65 16.09 28.32
C ASN A 192 -8.53 15.78 29.35
N GLY A 193 -7.38 15.28 28.88
CA GLY A 193 -6.22 14.96 29.74
C GLY A 193 -6.30 13.65 30.51
N SER A 194 -7.33 12.82 30.28
CA SER A 194 -7.48 11.49 30.90
C SER A 194 -7.38 10.36 29.88
N ILE A 195 -6.76 9.25 30.29
CA ILE A 195 -6.65 8.05 29.44
C ILE A 195 -7.98 7.28 29.47
N LEU A 196 -8.65 7.17 28.32
CA LEU A 196 -9.91 6.44 28.17
C LEU A 196 -9.71 5.19 27.31
N LEU A 197 -9.42 4.05 27.95
CA LEU A 197 -9.16 2.79 27.26
C LEU A 197 -10.33 2.31 26.39
N GLU A 198 -11.58 2.60 26.78
CA GLU A 198 -12.76 2.23 25.97
C GLU A 198 -12.76 2.93 24.60
N ARG A 199 -12.34 4.20 24.54
CA ARG A 199 -12.20 4.94 23.28
C ARG A 199 -11.00 4.47 22.47
N PHE A 200 -9.98 3.91 23.10
CA PHE A 200 -8.89 3.27 22.37
C PHE A 200 -9.35 1.97 21.65
N VAL A 201 -10.24 1.20 22.27
CA VAL A 201 -10.78 -0.05 21.67
C VAL A 201 -11.87 0.22 20.64
N ARG A 202 -12.75 1.20 20.89
CA ARG A 202 -13.93 1.49 20.06
C ARG A 202 -13.78 2.71 19.14
N GLY A 203 -12.72 3.49 19.31
CA GLY A 203 -12.47 4.71 18.55
C GLY A 203 -11.97 4.45 17.14
N SER A 204 -11.53 5.52 16.46
CA SER A 204 -10.98 5.39 15.12
C SER A 204 -9.70 4.54 15.14
N PRO A 205 -9.41 3.73 14.11
CA PRO A 205 -8.23 2.88 14.13
C PRO A 205 -6.96 3.73 14.21
N PHE A 206 -6.25 3.68 15.33
CA PHE A 206 -5.13 4.59 15.58
C PHE A 206 -3.91 4.30 14.70
N LEU A 207 -3.74 3.06 14.25
CA LEU A 207 -2.68 2.67 13.30
C LEU A 207 -3.03 2.96 11.84
N ALA A 208 -4.29 3.25 11.49
CA ALA A 208 -4.70 3.44 10.09
C ALA A 208 -3.90 4.55 9.37
N PRO A 209 -3.59 5.71 9.99
CA PRO A 209 -2.78 6.73 9.33
C PRO A 209 -1.37 6.26 8.94
N LEU A 210 -0.78 5.32 9.69
CA LEU A 210 0.58 4.83 9.40
C LEU A 210 0.68 4.08 8.08
N VAL A 211 -0.44 3.66 7.47
CA VAL A 211 -0.42 3.05 6.14
C VAL A 211 0.08 4.03 5.08
N PHE A 212 -0.18 5.34 5.22
CA PHE A 212 0.43 6.35 4.35
C PHE A 212 1.96 6.38 4.50
N ALA A 213 2.46 6.26 5.72
CA ALA A 213 3.90 6.21 5.97
C ALA A 213 4.54 4.93 5.44
N ASN A 214 3.86 3.79 5.54
CA ASN A 214 4.33 2.53 4.95
C ASN A 214 4.51 2.66 3.43
N TRP A 215 3.54 3.24 2.72
CA TRP A 215 3.65 3.47 1.27
C TRP A 215 4.70 4.54 0.92
N GLY A 216 4.84 5.59 1.73
CA GLY A 216 5.94 6.55 1.60
C GLY A 216 7.31 5.88 1.72
N LEU A 217 7.51 5.02 2.72
CA LEU A 217 8.76 4.28 2.89
C LEU A 217 9.02 3.29 1.76
N ILE A 218 8.02 2.51 1.33
CA ILE A 218 8.13 1.62 0.17
C ILE A 218 8.49 2.42 -1.09
N GLY A 219 7.87 3.59 -1.26
CA GLY A 219 8.16 4.48 -2.37
C GLY A 219 9.60 4.99 -2.37
N LEU A 220 10.15 5.36 -1.21
CA LEU A 220 11.56 5.75 -1.07
C LEU A 220 12.51 4.58 -1.33
N VAL A 221 12.16 3.37 -0.89
CA VAL A 221 12.94 2.15 -1.17
C VAL A 221 13.04 1.88 -2.67
N ALA A 222 12.00 2.21 -3.45
CA ALA A 222 12.03 2.07 -4.90
C ALA A 222 13.05 2.99 -5.61
N LEU A 223 13.64 3.97 -4.91
CA LEU A 223 14.72 4.82 -5.42
C LEU A 223 16.12 4.26 -5.16
N LEU A 224 16.24 3.18 -4.37
CA LEU A 224 17.52 2.53 -4.10
C LEU A 224 18.04 1.83 -5.35
N ASN A 225 19.35 1.61 -5.41
CA ASN A 225 19.99 0.93 -6.54
C ASN A 225 19.38 -0.47 -6.74
N PRO A 226 18.75 -0.76 -7.89
CA PRO A 226 18.13 -2.05 -8.16
C PRO A 226 19.14 -3.16 -8.51
N VAL A 227 20.42 -2.80 -8.74
CA VAL A 227 21.48 -3.78 -9.00
C VAL A 227 21.72 -4.61 -7.75
N GLU A 228 21.59 -5.92 -7.88
CA GLU A 228 21.97 -6.85 -6.84
C GLU A 228 23.47 -7.14 -6.94
N GLU A 229 24.24 -6.69 -5.96
CA GLU A 229 25.67 -7.02 -5.87
C GLU A 229 25.81 -8.53 -5.61
N SER A 230 26.40 -9.27 -6.56
CA SER A 230 26.84 -10.63 -6.28
C SER A 230 28.01 -10.55 -5.29
N ARG A 231 27.83 -11.15 -4.12
CA ARG A 231 28.99 -11.52 -3.29
C ARG A 231 29.54 -12.80 -3.89
N ASP A 232 30.56 -12.65 -4.72
CA ASP A 232 31.46 -13.74 -5.10
C ASP A 232 32.20 -14.28 -3.86
#